data_AF-A0A432RU27-F1
#
_entry.id   AF-A0A432RU27-F1
#
_cell.length_a   1.000
_cell.length_b   1.000
_cell.length_c   1.000
_cell.angle_alpha   90.00
_cell.angle_beta   90.00
_cell.angle_gamma   90.00
#
_symmetry.space_group_name_H-M   'P 1'
#
loop_
_entity.id
_entity.type
_entity.pdbx_description
1 polymer ?
#
loop_
_entity_poly.entity_id
_entity_poly.type
_entity_poly.pdbx_seq_one_letter_code
_entity_poly.pdbx_strand_id
1 'polypeptide(L)'
;MVKTKQMNYLSLLYASFMHPDRKVAEVYEDFALIEYKHMIWAMNDMVANGIEFDMDIDDLRDLKVTSTKELREKIIEKLENSIKCENSEGIKEATLKRFKSDEDYFLSVLKRMNDDEKITAFDEHKTLKEIEITPAQADAFNFFLMGETFKEYELITIYSYLKAHINDNVEAVNCFADLASDSIYHLKRFAKYAVELGTLNFVRSIDKEKYKDISIIKFLKENIEEEQDAEKECLVLAEKIGNEDLSNFLLFISRQEVYHAELLERALSHLKK
;
A
#
# COMPACT_ATOMS: atom_id res chain seq x y z
N MET A 1 -16.32 -8.49 -3.76
CA MET A 1 -15.84 -8.20 -2.39
C MET A 1 -14.36 -7.79 -2.33
N VAL A 2 -13.41 -8.52 -2.93
CA VAL A 2 -11.97 -8.19 -2.90
C VAL A 2 -11.69 -6.73 -3.32
N LYS A 3 -12.15 -6.34 -4.52
CA LYS A 3 -12.06 -4.95 -4.99
C LYS A 3 -12.62 -3.93 -4.00
N THR A 4 -13.78 -4.19 -3.40
CA THR A 4 -14.39 -3.27 -2.41
C THR A 4 -13.46 -3.06 -1.21
N LYS A 5 -12.90 -4.14 -0.65
CA LYS A 5 -11.98 -4.05 0.51
C LYS A 5 -10.65 -3.43 0.14
N GLN A 6 -10.14 -3.68 -1.07
CA GLN A 6 -8.97 -3.00 -1.61
C GLN A 6 -9.19 -1.50 -1.77
N MET A 7 -10.36 -1.08 -2.27
CA MET A 7 -10.70 0.34 -2.40
C MET A 7 -10.82 1.02 -1.04
N ASN A 8 -11.38 0.35 -0.02
CA ASN A 8 -11.44 0.89 1.34
C ASN A 8 -10.05 1.02 1.95
N TYR A 9 -9.22 -0.04 1.84
CA TYR A 9 -7.83 -0.04 2.27
C TYR A 9 -7.08 1.17 1.69
N LEU A 10 -7.11 1.33 0.38
CA LEU A 10 -6.41 2.44 -0.29
C LEU A 10 -6.99 3.80 0.11
N SER A 11 -8.32 3.93 0.19
CA SER A 11 -8.93 5.21 0.55
C SER A 11 -8.56 5.66 1.96
N LEU A 12 -8.60 4.74 2.93
CA LEU A 12 -8.19 4.99 4.31
C LEU A 12 -6.68 5.26 4.40
N LEU A 13 -5.86 4.49 3.67
CA LEU A 13 -4.41 4.67 3.67
C LEU A 13 -4.03 6.04 3.10
N TYR A 14 -4.60 6.45 1.98
CA TYR A 14 -4.41 7.79 1.41
C TYR A 14 -4.92 8.88 2.35
N ALA A 15 -6.05 8.66 3.03
CA ALA A 15 -6.51 9.60 4.04
C ALA A 15 -5.49 9.76 5.19
N SER A 16 -4.85 8.67 5.62
CA SER A 16 -3.78 8.71 6.61
C SER A 16 -2.55 9.50 6.16
N PHE A 17 -2.22 9.47 4.86
CA PHE A 17 -1.10 10.21 4.31
C PHE A 17 -1.38 11.72 4.30
N MET A 18 -2.59 12.10 3.90
CA MET A 18 -2.96 13.50 3.67
C MET A 18 -3.32 14.26 4.94
N HIS A 19 -3.66 13.57 6.04
CA HIS A 19 -4.15 14.22 7.25
C HIS A 19 -3.00 14.92 8.03
N PRO A 20 -3.10 16.23 8.31
CA PRO A 20 -2.03 16.99 8.97
C PRO A 20 -1.88 16.68 10.47
N ASP A 21 -2.97 16.33 11.16
CA ASP A 21 -2.88 15.83 12.54
C ASP A 21 -2.46 14.35 12.55
N ARG A 22 -1.29 14.06 13.14
CA ARG A 22 -0.76 12.70 13.24
C ARG A 22 -1.66 11.75 14.01
N LYS A 23 -2.35 12.21 15.06
CA LYS A 23 -3.24 11.33 15.85
C LYS A 23 -4.44 10.88 15.04
N VAL A 24 -4.97 11.77 14.20
CA VAL A 24 -6.08 11.41 13.30
C VAL A 24 -5.58 10.58 12.13
N ALA A 25 -4.40 10.88 11.58
CA ALA A 25 -3.74 10.05 10.59
C ALA A 25 -3.55 8.60 11.07
N GLU A 26 -3.18 8.40 12.34
CA GLU A 26 -3.06 7.06 12.95
C GLU A 26 -4.38 6.28 12.96
N VAL A 27 -5.51 6.96 13.19
CA VAL A 27 -6.82 6.30 13.14
C VAL A 27 -7.11 5.78 11.72
N TYR A 28 -6.85 6.59 10.69
CA TYR A 28 -7.00 6.16 9.31
C TYR A 28 -6.05 5.02 8.95
N GLU A 29 -4.80 5.07 9.43
CA GLU A 29 -3.79 4.04 9.22
C GLU A 29 -4.23 2.70 9.85
N ASP A 30 -4.72 2.71 11.08
CA ASP A 30 -5.22 1.52 11.76
C ASP A 30 -6.41 0.90 11.02
N PHE A 31 -7.35 1.73 10.56
CA PHE A 31 -8.50 1.27 9.78
C PHE A 31 -8.07 0.69 8.43
N ALA A 32 -7.11 1.33 7.75
CA ALA A 32 -6.56 0.83 6.49
C ALA A 32 -5.95 -0.56 6.66
N LEU A 33 -5.14 -0.78 7.71
CA LEU A 33 -4.54 -2.10 7.96
C LEU A 33 -5.57 -3.18 8.28
N ILE A 34 -6.71 -2.82 8.86
CA ILE A 34 -7.82 -3.75 9.05
C ILE A 34 -8.50 -4.08 7.72
N GLU A 35 -8.76 -3.08 6.86
CA GLU A 35 -9.33 -3.32 5.51
C GLU A 35 -8.38 -4.12 4.62
N TYR A 36 -7.07 -3.95 4.75
CA TYR A 36 -6.09 -4.81 4.10
C TYR A 36 -6.26 -6.27 4.54
N LYS A 37 -6.43 -6.53 5.85
CA LYS A 37 -6.73 -7.89 6.34
C LYS A 37 -8.07 -8.41 5.80
N HIS A 38 -9.09 -7.55 5.74
CA HIS A 38 -10.38 -7.93 5.16
C HIS A 38 -10.25 -8.34 3.70
N MET A 39 -9.47 -7.58 2.92
CA MET A 39 -9.13 -7.92 1.54
C MET A 39 -8.49 -9.31 1.45
N ILE A 40 -7.47 -9.59 2.27
CA ILE A 40 -6.82 -10.92 2.31
C ILE A 40 -7.80 -12.04 2.70
N TRP A 41 -8.68 -11.81 3.67
CA TRP A 41 -9.70 -12.82 4.05
C TRP A 41 -10.69 -13.08 2.92
N ALA A 42 -11.11 -12.03 2.21
CA ALA A 42 -11.97 -12.18 1.05
C ALA A 42 -11.30 -13.00 -0.05
N MET A 43 -10.02 -12.74 -0.34
CA MET A 43 -9.25 -13.53 -1.31
C MET A 43 -9.21 -15.01 -0.92
N ASN A 44 -8.83 -15.30 0.32
CA ASN A 44 -8.71 -16.68 0.79
C ASN A 44 -10.05 -17.44 0.74
N ASP A 45 -11.15 -16.79 1.12
CA ASP A 45 -12.48 -17.38 1.04
C ASP A 45 -12.88 -17.65 -0.43
N MET A 46 -12.61 -16.71 -1.34
CA MET A 46 -12.93 -16.88 -2.76
C MET A 46 -12.09 -18.00 -3.40
N VAL A 47 -10.77 -18.05 -3.15
CA VAL A 47 -9.90 -19.16 -3.61
C VAL A 47 -10.42 -20.50 -3.08
N ALA A 48 -10.73 -20.59 -1.79
CA ALA A 48 -11.21 -21.84 -1.18
C ALA A 48 -12.55 -22.32 -1.76
N ASN A 49 -13.38 -21.40 -2.27
CA ASN A 49 -14.65 -21.71 -2.92
C ASN A 49 -14.55 -21.81 -4.46
N GLY A 50 -13.35 -21.72 -5.03
CA GLY A 50 -13.14 -21.79 -6.48
C GLY A 50 -13.74 -20.61 -7.25
N ILE A 51 -13.90 -19.45 -6.60
CA ILE A 51 -14.39 -18.23 -7.21
C ILE A 51 -13.21 -17.37 -7.64
N GLU A 52 -13.17 -17.05 -8.93
CA GLU A 52 -12.16 -16.13 -9.48
C GLU A 52 -12.40 -14.68 -9.04
N PHE A 53 -11.32 -13.93 -8.85
CA PHE A 53 -11.37 -12.50 -8.59
C PHE A 53 -10.17 -11.79 -9.22
N ASP A 54 -10.22 -10.48 -9.30
CA ASP A 54 -9.10 -9.61 -9.66
C ASP A 54 -8.77 -8.62 -8.53
N MET A 55 -7.63 -7.96 -8.71
CA MET A 55 -7.08 -6.93 -7.83
C MET A 55 -7.25 -5.53 -8.42
N ASP A 56 -8.20 -5.37 -9.34
CA ASP A 56 -8.41 -4.12 -10.05
C ASP A 56 -8.96 -3.05 -9.10
N ILE A 57 -8.56 -1.80 -9.30
CA ILE A 57 -9.05 -0.66 -8.54
C ILE A 57 -9.72 0.37 -9.45
N ASP A 58 -10.65 1.12 -8.88
CA ASP A 58 -11.18 2.33 -9.51
C ASP A 58 -10.22 3.50 -9.30
N ASP A 59 -10.42 4.59 -10.05
CA ASP A 59 -9.62 5.81 -9.89
C ASP A 59 -9.81 6.40 -8.48
N LEU A 60 -8.69 6.75 -7.81
CA LEU A 60 -8.66 7.35 -6.48
C LEU A 60 -8.63 8.88 -6.49
N ARG A 61 -8.60 9.51 -7.67
CA ARG A 61 -8.57 10.99 -7.80
C ARG A 61 -9.74 11.70 -7.15
N ASP A 62 -10.84 11.00 -6.86
CA ASP A 62 -11.95 11.55 -6.10
C ASP A 62 -11.55 11.94 -4.66
N LEU A 63 -10.45 11.39 -4.14
CA LEU A 63 -9.84 11.74 -2.86
C LEU A 63 -8.95 13.00 -2.93
N LYS A 64 -8.73 13.58 -4.12
CA LYS A 64 -7.99 14.84 -4.25
C LYS A 64 -8.88 16.00 -3.80
N VAL A 65 -8.80 16.31 -2.51
CA VAL A 65 -9.62 17.33 -1.85
C VAL A 65 -8.77 18.38 -1.16
N THR A 66 -9.40 19.47 -0.73
CA THR A 66 -8.69 20.62 -0.16
C THR A 66 -8.78 20.74 1.36
N SER A 67 -9.73 20.03 2.00
CA SER A 67 -9.85 20.00 3.46
C SER A 67 -10.10 18.60 4.01
N THR A 68 -9.71 18.39 5.27
CA THR A 68 -9.87 17.11 5.97
C THR A 68 -11.35 16.75 6.20
N LYS A 69 -12.23 17.75 6.32
CA LYS A 69 -13.68 17.52 6.35
C LYS A 69 -14.20 16.88 5.06
N GLU A 70 -13.83 17.43 3.91
CA GLU A 70 -14.25 16.88 2.61
C GLU A 70 -13.72 15.46 2.41
N LEU A 71 -12.45 15.23 2.79
CA LEU A 71 -11.82 13.91 2.78
C LEU A 71 -12.63 12.92 3.62
N ARG A 72 -12.92 13.27 4.88
CA ARG A 72 -13.66 12.43 5.83
C ARG A 72 -15.05 12.09 5.33
N GLU A 73 -15.77 13.06 4.75
CA GLU A 73 -17.10 12.85 4.17
C GLU A 73 -17.07 11.82 3.03
N LYS A 74 -16.05 11.87 2.15
CA LYS A 74 -15.86 10.88 1.09
C LYS A 74 -15.53 9.49 1.62
N ILE A 75 -14.68 9.40 2.66
CA ILE A 75 -14.36 8.11 3.30
C ILE A 75 -15.61 7.50 3.94
N ILE A 76 -16.42 8.31 4.64
CA ILE A 76 -17.70 7.88 5.23
C ILE A 76 -18.62 7.32 4.13
N GLU A 77 -18.79 8.04 3.02
CA GLU A 77 -19.63 7.59 1.91
C GLU A 77 -19.16 6.24 1.34
N LYS A 78 -17.85 6.07 1.10
CA LYS A 78 -17.27 4.82 0.61
C LYS A 78 -17.54 3.65 1.57
N LEU A 79 -17.33 3.84 2.88
CA LEU A 79 -17.60 2.81 3.89
C LEU A 79 -19.09 2.49 4.00
N GLU A 80 -19.98 3.48 3.94
CA GLU A 80 -21.43 3.24 3.93
C GLU A 80 -21.89 2.45 2.69
N ASN A 81 -21.26 2.66 1.54
CA ASN A 81 -21.50 1.89 0.32
C ASN A 81 -20.91 0.48 0.41
N SER A 82 -19.75 0.31 1.04
CA SER A 82 -19.13 -0.99 1.30
C SER A 82 -20.03 -1.90 2.14
N ILE A 83 -20.63 -1.37 3.22
CA ILE A 83 -21.54 -2.12 4.11
C ILE A 83 -22.82 -2.57 3.37
N LYS A 84 -23.27 -1.78 2.39
CA LYS A 84 -24.45 -2.09 1.55
C LYS A 84 -24.10 -3.01 0.38
N CYS A 85 -22.84 -3.37 0.18
CA CYS A 85 -22.43 -4.20 -0.95
C CYS A 85 -23.02 -5.61 -0.82
N GLU A 86 -23.93 -5.95 -1.72
CA GLU A 86 -24.60 -7.27 -1.74
C GLU A 86 -23.72 -8.36 -2.37
N ASN A 87 -22.66 -8.00 -3.11
CA ASN A 87 -21.78 -8.95 -3.77
C ASN A 87 -20.88 -9.67 -2.77
N SER A 88 -21.38 -10.82 -2.32
CA SER A 88 -20.81 -11.69 -1.30
C SER A 88 -20.45 -13.09 -1.80
N GLU A 89 -20.47 -13.29 -3.13
CA GLU A 89 -20.17 -14.59 -3.74
C GLU A 89 -18.78 -15.09 -3.32
N GLY A 90 -18.73 -16.36 -2.88
CA GLY A 90 -17.50 -16.99 -2.42
C GLY A 90 -17.00 -16.54 -1.04
N ILE A 91 -17.71 -15.64 -0.33
CA ILE A 91 -17.30 -15.15 0.99
C ILE A 91 -18.07 -15.88 2.09
N LYS A 92 -17.39 -16.28 3.17
CA LYS A 92 -18.05 -16.91 4.31
C LYS A 92 -18.89 -15.91 5.10
N GLU A 93 -20.02 -16.36 5.63
CA GLU A 93 -20.92 -15.55 6.46
C GLU A 93 -20.21 -14.93 7.68
N ALA A 94 -19.32 -15.68 8.33
CA ALA A 94 -18.54 -15.16 9.46
C ALA A 94 -17.62 -14.00 9.05
N THR A 95 -17.02 -14.10 7.87
CA THR A 95 -16.17 -13.07 7.26
C THR A 95 -16.98 -11.81 6.97
N LEU A 96 -18.17 -11.95 6.35
CA LEU A 96 -19.07 -10.81 6.07
C LEU A 96 -19.52 -10.10 7.35
N LYS A 97 -19.90 -10.85 8.38
CA LYS A 97 -20.26 -10.27 9.69
C LYS A 97 -19.09 -9.49 10.29
N ARG A 98 -17.87 -10.01 10.15
CA ARG A 98 -16.68 -9.34 10.66
C ARG A 98 -16.39 -8.04 9.92
N PHE A 99 -16.49 -8.02 8.59
CA PHE A 99 -16.35 -6.81 7.79
C PHE A 99 -17.31 -5.73 8.25
N LYS A 100 -18.61 -6.06 8.29
CA LYS A 100 -19.66 -5.12 8.69
C LYS A 100 -19.43 -4.58 10.10
N SER A 101 -19.11 -5.44 11.07
CA SER A 101 -18.90 -5.02 12.46
C SER A 101 -17.73 -4.05 12.61
N ASP A 102 -16.65 -4.24 11.87
CA ASP A 102 -15.47 -3.38 11.90
C ASP A 102 -15.77 -2.04 11.18
N GLU A 103 -16.43 -2.08 10.03
CA GLU A 103 -16.81 -0.86 9.28
C GLU A 103 -17.86 -0.02 10.02
N ASP A 104 -18.83 -0.65 10.71
CA ASP A 104 -19.77 0.05 11.59
C ASP A 104 -19.02 0.80 12.70
N TYR A 105 -17.95 0.20 13.26
CA TYR A 105 -17.10 0.87 14.24
C TYR A 105 -16.34 2.04 13.60
N PHE A 106 -15.73 1.86 12.42
CA PHE A 106 -15.02 2.93 11.70
C PHE A 106 -15.92 4.14 11.48
N LEU A 107 -17.12 3.90 10.93
CA LEU A 107 -18.12 4.94 10.72
C LEU A 107 -18.47 5.67 12.01
N SER A 108 -18.61 4.93 13.13
CA SER A 108 -18.89 5.55 14.43
C SER A 108 -17.77 6.51 14.86
N VAL A 109 -16.51 6.18 14.62
CA VAL A 109 -15.36 7.02 14.97
C VAL A 109 -15.30 8.22 14.04
N LEU A 110 -15.33 8.00 12.73
CA LEU A 110 -15.23 9.06 11.71
C LEU A 110 -16.36 10.09 11.87
N LYS A 111 -17.60 9.67 12.13
CA LYS A 111 -18.75 10.59 12.32
C LYS A 111 -18.63 11.48 13.57
N ARG A 112 -17.75 11.14 14.52
CA ARG A 112 -17.49 11.95 15.73
C ARG A 112 -16.30 12.89 15.58
N MET A 113 -15.48 12.71 14.55
CA MET A 113 -14.37 13.61 14.28
C MET A 113 -14.92 14.96 13.81
N ASN A 114 -14.27 16.05 14.24
CA ASN A 114 -14.66 17.41 13.89
C ASN A 114 -13.40 18.22 13.60
N ASP A 115 -12.76 17.83 12.51
CA ASP A 115 -11.56 18.42 11.93
C ASP A 115 -11.90 19.04 10.56
N ASP A 116 -11.23 20.13 10.20
CA ASP A 116 -11.39 20.85 8.93
C ASP A 116 -10.12 21.64 8.60
N GLU A 117 -8.97 20.97 8.66
CA GLU A 117 -7.69 21.54 8.28
C GLU A 117 -7.50 21.53 6.76
N LYS A 118 -6.64 22.41 6.27
CA LYS A 118 -6.22 22.43 4.86
C LYS A 118 -5.30 21.25 4.57
N ILE A 119 -5.55 20.57 3.44
CA ILE A 119 -4.65 19.54 2.89
C ILE A 119 -3.68 20.19 1.90
N THR A 120 -2.38 19.90 2.05
CA THR A 120 -1.28 20.41 1.19
C THR A 120 -0.64 19.32 0.33
N ALA A 121 -1.14 18.09 0.37
CA ALA A 121 -0.55 16.93 -0.29
C ALA A 121 -0.36 17.06 -1.82
N PHE A 122 -0.98 18.06 -2.46
CA PHE A 122 -1.03 18.22 -3.91
C PHE A 122 -0.73 19.65 -4.41
N ASP A 123 -0.14 20.52 -3.58
CA ASP A 123 0.10 21.93 -3.93
C ASP A 123 1.52 22.22 -4.50
N GLU A 124 2.32 21.18 -4.71
CA GLU A 124 3.63 21.19 -5.39
C GLU A 124 4.65 22.19 -4.82
N HIS A 125 4.62 22.43 -3.51
CA HIS A 125 5.52 23.38 -2.87
C HIS A 125 6.99 22.90 -2.77
N LYS A 126 7.24 21.59 -2.93
CA LYS A 126 8.57 20.95 -3.08
C LYS A 126 9.59 21.32 -2.00
N THR A 127 9.15 21.43 -0.76
CA THR A 127 10.03 21.60 0.41
C THR A 127 9.75 20.51 1.43
N LEU A 128 10.77 20.04 2.14
CA LEU A 128 10.58 19.10 3.24
C LEU A 128 10.51 19.84 4.57
N LYS A 129 9.79 19.27 5.54
CA LYS A 129 9.77 19.81 6.90
C LYS A 129 11.09 19.45 7.56
N GLU A 130 11.75 20.44 8.18
CA GLU A 130 12.98 20.24 8.97
C GLU A 130 14.20 19.72 8.19
N ILE A 131 14.10 19.52 6.87
CA ILE A 131 15.19 19.06 6.00
C ILE A 131 15.46 20.11 4.92
N GLU A 132 16.63 20.74 4.96
CA GLU A 132 17.06 21.65 3.90
C GLU A 132 17.52 20.87 2.67
N ILE A 133 16.85 21.12 1.54
CA ILE A 133 17.18 20.57 0.22
C ILE A 133 17.11 21.65 -0.86
N THR A 134 17.99 21.55 -1.84
CA THR A 134 17.96 22.35 -3.07
C THR A 134 16.83 21.89 -3.99
N PRO A 135 16.36 22.75 -4.93
CA PRO A 135 15.37 22.34 -5.92
C PRO A 135 15.76 21.08 -6.72
N ALA A 136 17.05 20.94 -7.06
CA ALA A 136 17.55 19.77 -7.78
C ALA A 136 17.48 18.48 -6.93
N GLN A 137 17.75 18.57 -5.63
CA GLN A 137 17.58 17.45 -4.69
C GLN A 137 16.09 17.11 -4.51
N ALA A 138 15.23 18.12 -4.38
CA ALA A 138 13.78 17.93 -4.28
C ALA A 138 13.20 17.23 -5.52
N ASP A 139 13.61 17.65 -6.72
CA ASP A 139 13.16 17.04 -7.97
C ASP A 139 13.67 15.59 -8.11
N ALA A 140 14.93 15.34 -7.77
CA ALA A 140 15.50 13.98 -7.81
C ALA A 140 14.81 13.05 -6.81
N PHE A 141 14.58 13.52 -5.59
CA PHE A 141 13.90 12.74 -4.56
C PHE A 141 12.43 12.52 -4.92
N ASN A 142 11.73 13.54 -5.41
CA ASN A 142 10.35 13.39 -5.88
C ASN A 142 10.21 12.37 -7.01
N PHE A 143 11.15 12.35 -7.97
CA PHE A 143 11.15 11.37 -9.05
C PHE A 143 11.26 9.93 -8.51
N PHE A 144 12.15 9.70 -7.54
CA PHE A 144 12.27 8.43 -6.84
C PHE A 144 10.95 8.07 -6.12
N LEU A 145 10.43 8.97 -5.28
CA LEU A 145 9.20 8.72 -4.52
C LEU A 145 8.01 8.35 -5.41
N MET A 146 7.89 8.98 -6.58
CA MET A 146 6.84 8.66 -7.55
C MET A 146 6.97 7.24 -8.11
N GLY A 147 8.18 6.82 -8.49
CA GLY A 147 8.45 5.48 -8.98
C GLY A 147 8.17 4.43 -7.91
N GLU A 148 8.76 4.62 -6.72
CA GLU A 148 8.68 3.66 -5.63
C GLU A 148 7.28 3.54 -5.04
N THR A 149 6.52 4.64 -4.92
CA THR A 149 5.12 4.56 -4.46
C THR A 149 4.29 3.63 -5.35
N PHE A 150 4.49 3.68 -6.67
CA PHE A 150 3.78 2.78 -7.59
C PHE A 150 4.32 1.35 -7.49
N LYS A 151 5.65 1.19 -7.43
CA LYS A 151 6.30 -0.13 -7.31
C LYS A 151 5.85 -0.87 -6.06
N GLU A 152 5.85 -0.21 -4.90
CA GLU A 152 5.43 -0.83 -3.65
C GLU A 152 3.98 -1.28 -3.67
N TYR A 153 3.08 -0.46 -4.24
CA TYR A 153 1.70 -0.87 -4.41
C TYR A 153 1.53 -2.06 -5.36
N GLU A 154 2.31 -2.10 -6.44
CA GLU A 154 2.37 -3.25 -7.35
C GLU A 154 2.80 -4.51 -6.61
N LEU A 155 3.86 -4.43 -5.80
CA LEU A 155 4.37 -5.54 -4.99
C LEU A 155 3.35 -6.01 -3.95
N ILE A 156 2.73 -5.10 -3.18
CA ILE A 156 1.64 -5.45 -2.24
C ILE A 156 0.54 -6.24 -2.95
N THR A 157 0.16 -5.80 -4.16
CA THR A 157 -0.89 -6.44 -4.95
C THR A 157 -0.47 -7.85 -5.38
N ILE A 158 0.72 -8.00 -5.95
CA ILE A 158 1.22 -9.29 -6.45
C ILE A 158 1.43 -10.26 -5.28
N TYR A 159 2.14 -9.86 -4.23
CA TYR A 159 2.38 -10.72 -3.07
C TYR A 159 1.09 -11.16 -2.39
N SER A 160 0.10 -10.26 -2.23
CA SER A 160 -1.21 -10.61 -1.67
C SER A 160 -1.92 -11.67 -2.51
N TYR A 161 -1.92 -11.49 -3.84
CA TYR A 161 -2.55 -12.42 -4.76
C TYR A 161 -1.86 -13.79 -4.75
N LEU A 162 -0.53 -13.83 -4.89
CA LEU A 162 0.25 -15.07 -4.90
C LEU A 162 0.11 -15.82 -3.57
N LYS A 163 0.15 -15.11 -2.44
CA LYS A 163 -0.05 -15.67 -1.11
C LYS A 163 -1.41 -16.37 -0.96
N ALA A 164 -2.48 -15.79 -1.51
CA ALA A 164 -3.80 -16.41 -1.45
C ALA A 164 -3.89 -17.71 -2.26
N HIS A 165 -3.12 -17.81 -3.35
CA HIS A 165 -3.13 -18.95 -4.28
C HIS A 165 -2.10 -20.05 -3.94
N ILE A 166 -1.09 -19.77 -3.11
CA ILE A 166 -0.05 -20.74 -2.70
C ILE A 166 -0.20 -21.20 -1.25
N ASN A 167 -1.44 -21.35 -0.79
CA ASN A 167 -1.76 -21.54 0.63
C ASN A 167 -1.28 -22.86 1.26
N ASP A 168 -0.72 -23.79 0.47
CA ASP A 168 -0.18 -25.08 0.89
C ASP A 168 1.35 -25.06 1.12
N ASN A 169 2.07 -24.03 0.67
CA ASN A 169 3.49 -23.85 0.92
C ASN A 169 3.75 -22.79 1.99
N VAL A 170 3.98 -23.23 3.23
CA VAL A 170 4.15 -22.34 4.39
C VAL A 170 5.30 -21.33 4.22
N GLU A 171 6.44 -21.75 3.65
CA GLU A 171 7.59 -20.86 3.46
C GLU A 171 7.30 -19.74 2.45
N ALA A 172 6.65 -20.06 1.33
CA ALA A 172 6.24 -19.06 0.35
C ALA A 172 5.15 -18.14 0.90
N VAL A 173 4.18 -18.68 1.65
CA VAL A 173 3.13 -17.89 2.31
C VAL A 173 3.72 -16.88 3.29
N ASN A 174 4.68 -17.30 4.11
CA ASN A 174 5.34 -16.41 5.06
C ASN A 174 6.18 -15.35 4.34
N CYS A 175 6.96 -15.75 3.33
CA CYS A 175 7.74 -14.82 2.50
C CYS A 175 6.85 -13.71 1.91
N PHE A 176 5.74 -14.06 1.24
CA PHE A 176 4.85 -13.05 0.66
C PHE A 176 4.10 -12.22 1.72
N ALA A 177 3.87 -12.77 2.91
CA ALA A 177 3.29 -12.01 4.01
C ALA A 177 4.24 -10.94 4.54
N ASP A 178 5.51 -11.31 4.74
CA ASP A 178 6.56 -10.43 5.23
C ASP A 178 6.86 -9.33 4.20
N LEU A 179 7.06 -9.69 2.94
CA LEU A 179 7.32 -8.73 1.86
C LEU A 179 6.15 -7.77 1.64
N ALA A 180 4.89 -8.25 1.66
CA ALA A 180 3.75 -7.35 1.57
C ALA A 180 3.66 -6.38 2.76
N SER A 181 4.02 -6.84 3.97
CA SER A 181 4.06 -5.97 5.15
C SER A 181 5.13 -4.88 5.02
N ASP A 182 6.33 -5.23 4.55
CA ASP A 182 7.42 -4.28 4.33
C ASP A 182 7.08 -3.29 3.20
N SER A 183 6.50 -3.75 2.10
CA SER A 183 6.02 -2.87 1.03
C SER A 183 4.94 -1.89 1.50
N ILE A 184 4.02 -2.30 2.40
CA ILE A 184 3.06 -1.38 3.02
C ILE A 184 3.79 -0.30 3.84
N TYR A 185 4.84 -0.69 4.57
CA TYR A 185 5.65 0.25 5.33
C TYR A 185 6.40 1.22 4.40
N HIS A 186 7.07 0.73 3.35
CA HIS A 186 7.77 1.55 2.35
C HIS A 186 6.81 2.52 1.67
N LEU A 187 5.68 2.03 1.14
CA LEU A 187 4.63 2.86 0.53
C LEU A 187 4.22 4.01 1.45
N LYS A 188 3.99 3.74 2.74
CA LYS A 188 3.67 4.78 3.73
C LYS A 188 4.78 5.79 3.89
N ARG A 189 6.04 5.34 3.97
CA ARG A 189 7.20 6.25 4.12
C ARG A 189 7.36 7.14 2.90
N PHE A 190 7.26 6.58 1.69
CA PHE A 190 7.38 7.33 0.46
C PHE A 190 6.23 8.33 0.29
N ALA A 191 5.00 7.90 0.55
CA ALA A 191 3.83 8.79 0.48
C ALA A 191 3.91 9.93 1.48
N LYS A 192 4.44 9.72 2.70
CA LYS A 192 4.65 10.79 3.68
C LYS A 192 5.62 11.87 3.16
N TYR A 193 6.75 11.48 2.58
CA TYR A 193 7.66 12.44 1.96
C TYR A 193 7.03 13.13 0.75
N ALA A 194 6.23 12.42 -0.07
CA ALA A 194 5.53 13.02 -1.20
C ALA A 194 4.48 14.05 -0.73
N VAL A 195 3.77 13.79 0.36
CA VAL A 195 2.85 14.76 0.98
C VAL A 195 3.59 15.98 1.48
N GLU A 196 4.73 15.80 2.15
CA GLU A 196 5.58 16.92 2.57
C GLU A 196 6.05 17.76 1.39
N LEU A 197 6.36 17.16 0.23
CA LEU A 197 6.70 17.90 -0.98
C LEU A 197 5.48 18.50 -1.71
N GLY A 198 4.25 18.16 -1.30
CA GLY A 198 3.03 18.53 -2.00
C GLY A 198 2.84 17.82 -3.34
N THR A 199 3.47 16.66 -3.53
CA THR A 199 3.55 15.90 -4.79
C THR A 199 2.97 14.49 -4.67
N LEU A 200 2.09 14.24 -3.68
CA LEU A 200 1.45 12.93 -3.53
C LEU A 200 0.75 12.53 -4.83
N ASN A 201 0.97 11.30 -5.26
CA ASN A 201 0.32 10.71 -6.43
C ASN A 201 -0.53 9.51 -6.03
N PHE A 202 -1.61 9.30 -6.77
CA PHE A 202 -2.46 8.11 -6.60
C PHE A 202 -1.88 6.92 -7.34
N VAL A 203 -1.89 5.76 -6.68
CA VAL A 203 -1.67 4.47 -7.34
C VAL A 203 -2.75 4.20 -8.37
N ARG A 204 -2.47 3.27 -9.29
CA ARG A 204 -3.35 2.88 -10.40
C ARG A 204 -3.48 1.37 -10.45
N SER A 205 -4.49 0.88 -11.17
CA SER A 205 -4.68 -0.56 -11.39
C SER A 205 -3.42 -1.22 -11.97
N ILE A 206 -3.15 -2.44 -11.53
CA ILE A 206 -2.05 -3.27 -12.00
C ILE A 206 -2.56 -4.22 -13.08
N ASP A 207 -1.80 -4.40 -14.15
CA ASP A 207 -2.16 -5.30 -15.23
C ASP A 207 -2.26 -6.75 -14.73
N LYS A 208 -3.33 -7.44 -15.13
CA LYS A 208 -3.65 -8.81 -14.68
C LYS A 208 -2.52 -9.80 -14.95
N GLU A 209 -1.81 -9.62 -16.06
CA GLU A 209 -0.68 -10.47 -16.46
C GLU A 209 0.46 -10.48 -15.43
N LYS A 210 0.61 -9.39 -14.65
CA LYS A 210 1.68 -9.29 -13.63
C LYS A 210 1.44 -10.14 -12.39
N TYR A 211 0.19 -10.50 -12.11
CA TYR A 211 -0.15 -11.26 -10.89
C TYR A 211 -0.93 -12.56 -11.14
N LYS A 212 -1.76 -12.64 -12.20
CA LYS A 212 -2.53 -13.85 -12.54
C LYS A 212 -1.75 -14.82 -13.41
N ASP A 213 -1.08 -14.31 -14.45
CA ASP A 213 -0.48 -15.13 -15.50
C ASP A 213 1.02 -15.39 -15.28
N ILE A 214 1.49 -15.16 -14.06
CA ILE A 214 2.91 -15.31 -13.70
C ILE A 214 3.16 -16.62 -12.97
N SER A 215 4.18 -17.36 -13.44
CA SER A 215 4.71 -18.50 -12.70
C SER A 215 5.39 -18.00 -11.43
N ILE A 216 5.03 -18.54 -10.26
CA ILE A 216 5.63 -18.17 -8.98
C ILE A 216 7.15 -18.33 -9.00
N ILE A 217 7.67 -19.41 -9.61
CA ILE A 217 9.11 -19.63 -9.74
C ILE A 217 9.76 -18.56 -10.62
N LYS A 218 9.07 -18.12 -11.67
CA LYS A 218 9.56 -17.05 -12.54
C LYS A 218 9.56 -15.72 -11.79
N PHE A 219 8.45 -15.38 -11.15
CA PHE A 219 8.29 -14.19 -10.32
C PHE A 219 9.40 -14.06 -9.27
N LEU A 220 9.64 -15.12 -8.49
CA LEU A 220 10.67 -15.11 -7.45
C LEU A 220 12.06 -14.85 -8.02
N LYS A 221 12.42 -15.44 -9.16
CA LYS A 221 13.74 -15.21 -9.80
C LYS A 221 13.88 -13.78 -10.29
N GLU A 222 12.86 -13.27 -10.98
CA GLU A 222 12.87 -11.90 -11.50
C GLU A 222 12.92 -10.89 -10.36
N ASN A 223 12.16 -11.11 -9.27
CA ASN A 223 12.16 -10.18 -8.14
C ASN A 223 13.47 -10.22 -7.35
N ILE A 224 14.18 -11.36 -7.24
CA ILE A 224 15.52 -11.39 -6.62
C ILE A 224 16.48 -10.45 -7.37
N GLU A 225 16.42 -10.44 -8.71
CA GLU A 225 17.24 -9.52 -9.52
C GLU A 225 16.79 -8.06 -9.32
N GLU A 226 15.47 -7.82 -9.27
CA GLU A 226 14.93 -6.47 -9.02
C GLU A 226 15.34 -5.91 -7.65
N GLU A 227 15.31 -6.69 -6.56
CA GLU A 227 15.74 -6.23 -5.23
C GLU A 227 17.22 -5.82 -5.20
N GLN A 228 18.07 -6.56 -5.93
CA GLN A 228 19.50 -6.25 -6.06
C GLN A 228 19.77 -4.98 -6.85
N ASP A 229 18.89 -4.64 -7.80
CA ASP A 229 19.00 -3.39 -8.56
C ASP A 229 18.42 -2.21 -7.77
N ALA A 230 17.33 -2.41 -7.02
CA ALA A 230 16.76 -1.42 -6.11
C ALA A 230 17.75 -0.99 -5.02
N GLU A 231 18.54 -1.93 -4.48
CA GLU A 231 19.65 -1.63 -3.57
C GLU A 231 20.63 -0.61 -4.19
N LYS A 232 21.09 -0.87 -5.41
CA LYS A 232 22.07 -0.01 -6.11
C LYS A 232 21.50 1.36 -6.39
N GLU A 233 20.23 1.43 -6.81
CA GLU A 233 19.55 2.70 -7.07
C GLU A 233 19.46 3.55 -5.80
N CYS A 234 19.12 2.94 -4.66
CA CYS A 234 19.10 3.62 -3.36
C CYS A 234 20.48 4.16 -2.97
N LEU A 235 21.55 3.38 -3.17
CA LEU A 235 22.93 3.79 -2.88
C LEU A 235 23.36 4.99 -3.74
N VAL A 236 23.09 4.94 -5.04
CA VAL A 236 23.42 6.03 -5.98
C VAL A 236 22.61 7.28 -5.65
N LEU A 237 21.33 7.14 -5.30
CA LEU A 237 20.49 8.27 -4.94
C LEU A 237 20.91 8.89 -3.60
N ALA A 238 21.31 8.09 -2.62
CA ALA A 238 21.82 8.58 -1.34
C ALA A 238 23.06 9.47 -1.55
N GLU A 239 24.03 9.02 -2.35
CA GLU A 239 25.21 9.81 -2.70
C GLU A 239 24.83 11.12 -3.43
N LYS A 240 23.90 11.03 -4.40
CA LYS A 240 23.47 12.19 -5.19
C LYS A 240 22.68 13.22 -4.39
N ILE A 241 21.83 12.77 -3.46
CA ILE A 241 21.07 13.67 -2.59
C ILE A 241 22.01 14.35 -1.61
N GLY A 242 22.97 13.66 -1.00
CA GLY A 242 24.01 14.27 -0.16
C GLY A 242 23.50 14.99 1.11
N ASN A 243 22.21 14.92 1.40
CA ASN A 243 21.60 15.33 2.67
C ASN A 243 21.63 14.12 3.62
N GLU A 244 22.10 14.32 4.86
CA GLU A 244 22.34 13.23 5.82
C GLU A 244 21.07 12.44 6.15
N ASP A 245 19.96 13.12 6.45
CA ASP A 245 18.71 12.46 6.86
C ASP A 245 18.11 11.63 5.72
N LEU A 246 18.07 12.19 4.51
CA LEU A 246 17.58 11.48 3.33
C LEU A 246 18.51 10.34 2.91
N SER A 247 19.82 10.52 3.04
CA SER A 247 20.80 9.47 2.77
C SER A 247 20.63 8.32 3.75
N ASN A 248 20.46 8.60 5.05
CA ASN A 248 20.22 7.59 6.07
C ASN A 248 18.91 6.84 5.82
N PHE A 249 17.86 7.53 5.38
CA PHE A 249 16.61 6.90 4.98
C PHE A 249 16.80 5.94 3.80
N LEU A 250 17.47 6.37 2.73
CA LEU A 250 17.73 5.52 1.55
C LEU A 250 18.64 4.34 1.86
N LEU A 251 19.64 4.53 2.73
CA LEU A 251 20.50 3.43 3.21
C LEU A 251 19.74 2.44 4.09
N PHE A 252 18.74 2.91 4.84
CA PHE A 252 17.85 2.03 5.60
C PHE A 252 17.01 1.16 4.66
N ILE A 253 16.36 1.76 3.65
CA ILE A 253 15.59 1.03 2.62
C ILE A 253 16.48 0.03 1.87
N SER A 254 17.64 0.47 1.38
CA SER A 254 18.63 -0.39 0.69
C SER A 254 18.97 -1.67 1.46
N ARG A 255 19.10 -1.61 2.80
CA ARG A 255 19.38 -2.80 3.61
C ARG A 255 18.19 -3.74 3.71
N GLN A 256 16.96 -3.22 3.62
CA GLN A 256 15.77 -4.05 3.58
C GLN A 256 15.69 -4.81 2.26
N GLU A 257 15.99 -4.17 1.11
CA GLU A 257 15.97 -4.84 -0.20
C GLU A 257 16.94 -6.02 -0.27
N VAL A 258 18.13 -5.88 0.32
CA VAL A 258 19.10 -6.99 0.43
C VAL A 258 18.49 -8.18 1.17
N TYR A 259 17.76 -7.93 2.25
CA TYR A 259 17.11 -9.00 3.02
C TYR A 259 15.87 -9.56 2.30
N HIS A 260 15.15 -8.74 1.53
CA HIS A 260 14.03 -9.20 0.70
C HIS A 260 14.49 -10.22 -0.34
N ALA A 261 15.65 -9.99 -0.97
CA ALA A 261 16.28 -10.97 -1.86
C ALA A 261 16.54 -12.31 -1.14
N GLU A 262 17.05 -12.29 0.10
CA GLU A 262 17.26 -13.51 0.89
C GLU A 262 15.95 -14.26 1.19
N LEU A 263 14.86 -13.55 1.48
CA LEU A 263 13.53 -14.14 1.69
C LEU A 263 13.01 -14.82 0.42
N LEU A 264 13.13 -14.14 -0.73
CA LEU A 264 12.73 -14.67 -2.03
C LEU A 264 13.54 -15.92 -2.42
N GLU A 265 14.86 -15.91 -2.20
CA GLU A 265 15.73 -17.07 -2.41
C GLU A 265 15.32 -18.25 -1.53
N ARG A 266 14.99 -17.99 -0.26
CA ARG A 266 14.52 -19.01 0.69
C ARG A 266 13.21 -19.64 0.20
N ALA A 267 12.23 -18.84 -0.21
CA ALA A 267 10.98 -19.32 -0.77
C ALA A 267 11.20 -20.15 -2.04
N LEU A 268 12.04 -19.65 -2.95
CA LEU A 268 12.38 -20.33 -4.21
C LEU A 268 13.02 -21.71 -3.98
N SER A 269 13.87 -21.84 -2.97
CA SER A 269 14.52 -23.11 -2.62
C SER A 269 13.53 -24.17 -2.12
N HIS A 270 12.43 -23.75 -1.49
CA HIS A 270 11.40 -24.65 -0.96
C HIS A 270 10.35 -25.05 -1.99
N LEU A 271 10.18 -24.27 -3.06
CA LEU A 271 9.30 -24.60 -4.18
C LEU A 271 9.89 -25.56 -5.20
N LYS A 272 11.22 -25.77 -5.17
CA LYS A 272 11.93 -26.70 -6.07
C LYS A 272 12.11 -28.11 -5.47
N LYS A 273 11.69 -28.32 -4.22
CA LYS A 273 11.74 -29.62 -3.54
C LYS A 273 10.44 -30.38 -3.78
#